data_AF-X1MPY4-F1
#
_entry.id   AF-X1MPY4-F1
#
_cell.length_a   1.000
_cell.length_b   1.000
_cell.length_c   1.000
_cell.angle_alpha   90.00
_cell.angle_beta   90.00
_cell.angle_gamma   90.00
#
_symmetry.space_group_name_H-M   'P 1'
#
loop_
_entity.id
_entity.type
_entity.pdbx_description
1 polymer ?
#
loop_
_entity_poly.entity_id
_entity_poly.type
_entity_poly.pdbx_seq_one_letter_code
_entity_poly.pdbx_strand_id
1 'polypeptide(L)' 'MGNCKLCGKRRKVLSQRKLCEKCSKKVMENTVAQMRAKNGPYYDKWKEGMLRYLKKSAKAKKKS' A
#
# COMPACT_ATOMS: atom_id res chain seq x y z
N MET A 1 -11.88 22.60 -3.42
CA MET A 1 -12.30 21.55 -4.39
C MET A 1 -11.12 21.21 -5.28
N GLY A 2 -10.90 19.94 -5.62
CA GLY A 2 -9.79 19.52 -6.48
C GLY A 2 -10.12 18.31 -7.34
N ASN A 3 -9.27 18.00 -8.31
CA ASN A 3 -9.46 16.86 -9.21
C ASN A 3 -8.82 15.61 -8.62
N CYS A 4 -9.53 14.49 -8.68
CA CYS A 4 -8.98 13.19 -8.29
C CYS A 4 -7.85 12.77 -9.23
N LYS A 5 -6.68 12.42 -8.71
CA LYS A 5 -5.54 11.96 -9.53
C LYS A 5 -5.85 10.71 -10.35
N LEU A 6 -6.75 9.84 -9.89
CA LEU A 6 -7.09 8.58 -10.56
C LEU A 6 -8.18 8.74 -11.62
N CYS A 7 -9.29 9.41 -11.28
CA CYS A 7 -10.45 9.48 -12.17
C CYS A 7 -10.67 10.84 -12.83
N GLY A 8 -9.83 11.84 -12.54
CA GLY A 8 -9.91 13.19 -13.11
C GLY A 8 -11.10 14.04 -12.64
N LYS A 9 -12.13 13.43 -12.05
CA LYS A 9 -13.36 14.12 -11.64
C LYS A 9 -13.09 15.14 -10.52
N ARG A 10 -13.69 16.32 -10.65
CA ARG A 10 -13.69 17.37 -9.62
C ARG A 10 -14.51 16.92 -8.42
N ARG A 11 -13.92 17.00 -7.22
CA ARG A 11 -14.56 16.61 -5.96
C ARG A 11 -14.32 17.67 -4.89
N LYS A 12 -15.27 17.77 -3.94
CA LYS A 12 -15.17 18.71 -2.83
C LYS A 12 -14.09 18.28 -1.84
N VAL A 13 -14.07 16.99 -1.51
CA VAL A 13 -13.12 16.36 -0.57
C VAL A 13 -12.22 15.38 -1.32
N LEU A 14 -10.92 15.45 -1.04
CA LEU A 14 -9.91 14.52 -1.53
C LEU A 14 -9.08 14.03 -0.34
N SER A 15 -8.55 12.81 -0.43
CA SER A 15 -7.58 12.30 0.53
C SER A 15 -6.23 13.03 0.39
N GLN A 16 -5.34 12.82 1.36
CA GLN A 16 -3.95 13.34 1.31
C GLN A 16 -3.22 12.93 0.03
N ARG A 17 -3.58 11.79 -0.58
CA ARG A 17 -3.03 11.31 -1.86
C ARG A 17 -3.71 11.93 -3.09
N LYS A 18 -4.52 12.98 -2.91
CA LYS A 18 -5.35 13.63 -3.94
C LYS A 18 -6.30 12.66 -4.65
N LEU A 19 -6.82 11.67 -3.93
CA LEU A 19 -7.80 10.73 -4.45
C LEU A 19 -9.19 11.04 -3.91
N CYS A 20 -10.21 10.86 -4.74
CA CYS A 20 -11.58 10.86 -4.23
C CYS A 20 -11.86 9.58 -3.45
N GLU A 21 -12.89 9.61 -2.61
CA GLU A 21 -13.31 8.49 -1.77
C GLU A 21 -13.44 7.17 -2.55
N LYS A 22 -14.18 7.18 -3.68
CA LYS A 22 -14.37 6.00 -4.53
C LYS A 22 -13.05 5.42 -5.04
N CYS A 23 -12.14 6.26 -5.52
CA CYS A 23 -10.84 5.82 -6.01
C CYS A 23 -9.92 5.35 -4.88
N SER A 24 -9.98 6.00 -3.72
CA SER A 24 -9.24 5.61 -2.54
C SER A 24 -9.67 4.23 -2.05
N LYS A 25 -10.99 3.98 -2.00
CA LYS A 25 -11.55 2.68 -1.63
C LYS A 25 -11.14 1.58 -2.61
N LYS A 26 -11.24 1.84 -3.92
CA LYS A 26 -10.81 0.88 -4.96
C LYS A 26 -9.33 0.50 -4.84
N VAL A 27 -8.45 1.47 -4.56
CA VAL A 27 -7.02 1.20 -4.33
C VAL A 27 -6.84 0.32 -3.09
N MET A 28 -7.56 0.59 -2.02
CA MET A 28 -7.51 -0.20 -0.79
C MET A 28 -7.99 -1.64 -1.03
N GLU A 29 -9.12 -1.82 -1.70
CA GLU A 29 -9.67 -3.13 -2.06
C GLU A 29 -8.69 -3.94 -2.92
N ASN A 30 -8.11 -3.32 -3.95
CA ASN A 30 -7.08 -3.96 -4.78
C ASN A 30 -5.83 -4.34 -3.97
N THR A 31 -5.42 -3.50 -3.03
CA THR A 31 -4.28 -3.79 -2.14
C THR A 31 -4.60 -5.01 -1.28
N VAL A 32 -5.79 -5.07 -0.67
CA VAL A 32 -6.24 -6.20 0.15
C VAL A 32 -6.33 -7.48 -0.68
N ALA A 33 -6.84 -7.40 -1.91
CA ALA A 33 -6.93 -8.54 -2.81
C ALA A 33 -5.54 -9.12 -3.14
N GLN A 34 -4.57 -8.26 -3.48
CA GLN A 34 -3.18 -8.67 -3.72
C GLN A 34 -2.54 -9.33 -2.50
N MET A 35 -2.78 -8.77 -1.31
CA MET A 35 -2.28 -9.35 -0.06
C MET A 35 -2.88 -10.73 0.23
N ARG A 36 -4.18 -10.92 -0.01
CA ARG A 36 -4.87 -12.22 0.17
C ARG A 36 -4.41 -13.26 -0.85
N ALA A 37 -4.28 -12.85 -2.10
CA ALA A 37 -3.80 -13.72 -3.18
C ALA A 37 -2.30 -14.02 -3.10
N LYS A 38 -1.56 -13.33 -2.23
CA LYS A 38 -0.09 -13.39 -2.12
C LYS A 38 0.60 -13.15 -3.47
N ASN A 39 0.06 -12.21 -4.23
CA ASN A 39 0.52 -11.89 -5.58
C ASN A 39 0.34 -10.40 -5.88
N GLY A 40 1.21 -9.87 -6.72
CA GLY A 40 1.19 -8.49 -7.19
C GLY A 40 2.09 -7.55 -6.39
N PRO A 41 2.30 -6.34 -6.91
CA PRO A 41 3.34 -5.43 -6.43
C PRO A 41 3.21 -5.01 -4.97
N TYR A 42 1.98 -4.95 -4.43
CA TYR A 42 1.79 -4.64 -3.01
C TYR A 42 2.26 -5.78 -2.11
N TYR A 43 1.99 -7.02 -2.50
CA TYR A 43 2.44 -8.19 -1.76
C TYR A 43 3.96 -8.35 -1.82
N ASP A 44 4.55 -8.15 -3.01
CA ASP A 44 6.01 -8.23 -3.19
C ASP A 44 6.75 -7.23 -2.31
N LYS A 45 6.27 -5.98 -2.29
CA LYS A 45 6.83 -4.93 -1.42
C LYS A 45 6.71 -5.29 0.07
N TRP A 46 5.58 -5.85 0.49
CA TRP A 46 5.42 -6.31 1.87
C TRP A 46 6.37 -7.45 2.20
N LYS A 47 6.50 -8.44 1.30
CA LYS A 47 7.39 -9.60 1.45
C LYS A 47 8.85 -9.16 1.59
N GLU A 48 9.30 -8.23 0.75
CA GLU A 48 10.64 -7.66 0.85
C GLU A 48 10.88 -6.96 2.20
N GLY A 49 9.90 -6.18 2.67
CA GLY A 49 9.96 -5.53 3.98
C GLY A 49 10.07 -6.54 5.12
N MET A 50 9.27 -7.61 5.07
CA MET A 50 9.31 -8.71 6.05
C MET A 50 10.67 -9.40 6.07
N LEU A 51 11.23 -9.72 4.89
CA LEU A 51 12.55 -10.34 4.77
C LEU A 51 13.67 -9.45 5.32
N ARG A 52 13.61 -8.13 5.07
CA ARG A 52 14.56 -7.18 5.63
C ARG A 52 14.49 -7.15 7.16
N TYR A 53 13.28 -7.14 7.72
CA TYR A 53 13.08 -7.19 9.17
C TYR A 53 13.68 -8.47 9.78
N LEU A 54 13.35 -9.64 9.22
CA LEU A 54 13.88 -10.92 9.70
C LEU A 54 15.42 -10.98 9.66
N LYS A 55 16.02 -10.49 8.57
CA LYS A 55 17.49 -10.39 8.45
C LYS A 55 18.10 -9.51 9.56
N LYS A 56 17.47 -8.38 9.87
CA LYS A 56 17.94 -7.48 10.94
C LYS A 56 17.82 -8.16 12.31
N SER A 57 16.69 -8.81 12.59
CA SER A 57 16.45 -9.51 13.86
C SER A 57 17.39 -10.70 14.06
N ALA A 58 17.69 -11.46 13.00
CA ALA A 58 18.66 -12.55 13.06
C ALA A 58 20.09 -12.07 13.34
N LYS A 59 20.50 -10.94 12.75
CA LYS A 59 21.79 -10.31 13.04
C LYS A 59 21.87 -9.79 14.48
N ALA A 60 20.78 -9.26 15.02
CA ALA A 60 20.73 -8.81 16.42
C ALA A 60 20.89 -9.98 17.40
N LYS A 61 20.22 -11.12 17.14
CA LYS A 61 20.35 -12.32 17.99
C LYS A 61 21.74 -12.96 17.96
N LYS A 62 22.46 -12.90 16.82
CA LYS A 62 23.83 -13.43 16.70
C LYS A 62 24.91 -12.56 17.37
N LYS A 63 24.57 -11.32 17.76
CA LYS A 63 25.48 -10.38 18.42
C LYS A 63 25.30 -10.34 19.95
N SER A 64 24.30 -11.05 20.45
CA SER A 64 24.05 -11.27 21.89
C SER A 64 24.56 -12.65 22.29
#